data_AF-A0A7Y9EQK1-F1
#
_entry.id   AF-A0A7Y9EQK1-F1
#
_cell.length_a   1.000
_cell.length_b   1.000
_cell.length_c   1.000
_cell.angle_alpha   90.00
_cell.angle_beta   90.00
_cell.angle_gamma   90.00
#
_symmetry.space_group_name_H-M   'P 1'
#
loop_
_entity.id
_entity.type
_entity.pdbx_description
1 polymer ?
#
loop_
_entity_poly.entity_id
_entity_poly.type
_entity_poly.pdbx_seq_one_letter_code
_entity_poly.pdbx_strand_id
1 'polypeptide(L)'
;MENEQAPGSLARALADVAAEREAQDRMWGVQEFPDGTGPGFTAQAEEAKQECAAAWSRGELTWRHILTEEFYEALAESDPRNLRSELIQTAAVALKWVQSLDRRHGGTVHQTGDGHRSEKLVRDRIPEIIREAGRAPETRTAAPEEQAALLRNKLYEEAGEYSATDDPAELADLLEVLHALAALHGLTPEQLEEQRATKAAERGAFTKRLVLRLPR
;
A
#
# COMPACT_ATOMS: atom_id res chain seq x y z
N MET A 1 15.02 4.15 13.57
CA MET A 1 14.98 3.33 12.35
C MET A 1 14.10 2.14 12.70
N GLU A 2 12.81 2.24 12.41
CA GLU A 2 11.93 1.07 12.50
C GLU A 2 12.28 0.19 11.29
N ASN A 3 12.68 -1.05 11.54
CA ASN A 3 13.00 -2.02 10.50
C ASN A 3 11.70 -2.33 9.73
N GLU A 4 11.65 -2.21 8.40
CA GLU A 4 10.35 -2.25 7.71
C GLU A 4 9.89 -3.64 7.26
N GLN A 5 10.71 -4.68 7.47
CA GLN A 5 10.20 -6.05 7.63
C GLN A 5 9.72 -6.35 9.06
N ALA A 6 9.94 -5.43 10.02
CA ALA A 6 9.46 -5.62 11.39
C ALA A 6 7.93 -5.48 11.48
N PRO A 7 7.33 -6.07 12.53
CA PRO A 7 5.91 -5.92 12.82
C PRO A 7 5.44 -4.46 12.78
N GLY A 8 4.46 -4.17 11.92
CA GLY A 8 3.74 -2.89 11.87
C GLY A 8 4.42 -1.74 11.11
N SER A 9 5.34 -2.04 10.17
CA SER A 9 5.78 -1.06 9.18
C SER A 9 4.62 -0.58 8.28
N LEU A 10 4.76 0.62 7.71
CA LEU A 10 3.73 1.18 6.82
C LEU A 10 3.69 0.43 5.48
N ALA A 11 4.87 0.09 4.94
CA ALA A 11 4.99 -0.67 3.69
C ALA A 11 4.24 -2.00 3.76
N ARG A 12 4.38 -2.75 4.87
CA ARG A 12 3.67 -4.02 5.06
C ARG A 12 2.15 -3.83 5.17
N ALA A 13 1.69 -2.87 5.96
CA ALA A 13 0.25 -2.59 6.09
C ALA A 13 -0.40 -2.17 4.76
N LEU A 14 0.33 -1.42 3.92
CA LEU A 14 -0.10 -1.08 2.56
C LEU A 14 -0.13 -2.30 1.64
N ALA A 15 0.89 -3.18 1.71
CA ALA A 15 0.95 -4.40 0.90
C ALA A 15 -0.19 -5.37 1.23
N ASP A 16 -0.50 -5.57 2.52
CA ASP A 16 -1.61 -6.43 2.96
C ASP A 16 -2.97 -5.88 2.46
N VAL A 17 -3.18 -4.56 2.52
CA VAL A 17 -4.40 -3.90 2.00
C VAL A 17 -4.49 -3.97 0.47
N ALA A 18 -3.37 -3.84 -0.24
CA ALA A 18 -3.33 -3.99 -1.70
C ALA A 18 -3.68 -5.43 -2.12
N ALA A 19 -3.09 -6.43 -1.46
CA ALA A 19 -3.35 -7.84 -1.73
C ALA A 19 -4.83 -8.22 -1.48
N GLU A 20 -5.44 -7.70 -0.42
CA GLU A 20 -6.87 -7.85 -0.16
C GLU A 20 -7.70 -7.22 -1.28
N ARG A 21 -7.41 -5.98 -1.69
CA ARG A 21 -8.15 -5.33 -2.79
C ARG A 21 -8.06 -6.08 -4.11
N GLU A 22 -6.91 -6.64 -4.45
CA GLU A 22 -6.80 -7.52 -5.61
C GLU A 22 -7.59 -8.83 -5.46
N ALA A 23 -7.65 -9.42 -4.25
CA ALA A 23 -8.44 -10.62 -4.00
C ALA A 23 -9.94 -10.36 -4.20
N GLN A 24 -10.42 -9.22 -3.72
CA GLN A 24 -11.78 -8.75 -3.93
C GLN A 24 -12.07 -8.49 -5.41
N ASP A 25 -11.15 -7.85 -6.14
CA ASP A 25 -11.30 -7.60 -7.59
C ASP A 25 -11.30 -8.91 -8.41
N ARG A 26 -10.52 -9.92 -8.00
CA ARG A 26 -10.58 -11.28 -8.58
C ARG A 26 -11.92 -11.98 -8.27
N MET A 27 -12.51 -11.75 -7.11
CA MET A 27 -13.74 -12.42 -6.67
C MET A 27 -15.01 -11.79 -7.24
N TRP A 28 -15.05 -10.46 -7.36
CA TRP A 28 -16.27 -9.71 -7.67
C TRP A 28 -16.15 -8.72 -8.84
N GLY A 29 -14.96 -8.57 -9.43
CA GLY A 29 -14.67 -7.59 -10.47
C GLY A 29 -14.63 -6.16 -9.94
N VAL A 30 -14.47 -5.20 -10.85
CA VAL A 30 -14.61 -3.77 -10.52
C VAL A 30 -16.09 -3.46 -10.29
N GLN A 31 -16.42 -2.93 -9.11
CA GLN A 31 -17.78 -2.57 -8.72
C GLN A 31 -17.91 -1.07 -8.53
N GLU A 32 -19.06 -0.51 -8.91
CA GLU A 32 -19.43 0.88 -8.68
C GLU A 32 -20.79 0.93 -7.97
N PHE A 33 -20.88 1.70 -6.89
CA PHE A 33 -22.09 1.88 -6.09
C PHE A 33 -22.30 3.37 -5.78
N PRO A 34 -23.55 3.82 -5.54
CA PRO A 34 -23.81 5.17 -5.02
C PRO A 34 -23.19 5.35 -3.61
N ASP A 35 -22.66 6.53 -3.31
CA ASP A 35 -21.94 6.81 -2.06
C ASP A 35 -22.77 6.53 -0.79
N GLY A 36 -24.07 6.84 -0.83
CA GLY A 36 -24.98 6.62 0.29
C GLY A 36 -24.76 7.54 1.51
N THR A 37 -23.89 8.55 1.39
CA THR A 37 -23.53 9.51 2.44
C THR A 37 -24.41 10.77 2.43
N GLY A 38 -24.28 11.60 3.46
CA GLY A 38 -24.89 12.92 3.55
C GLY A 38 -25.45 13.27 4.94
N PRO A 39 -26.25 14.35 5.07
CA PRO A 39 -26.57 14.95 6.38
C PRO A 39 -27.42 14.07 7.31
N GLY A 40 -27.92 12.93 6.83
CA GLY A 40 -28.58 11.92 7.66
C GLY A 40 -27.66 11.22 8.67
N PHE A 41 -26.34 11.41 8.56
CA PHE A 41 -25.35 10.89 9.49
C PHE A 41 -24.74 11.94 10.43
N THR A 42 -25.11 13.22 10.31
CA THR A 42 -24.51 14.31 11.11
C THR A 42 -24.69 14.11 12.62
N ALA A 43 -25.82 13.54 13.07
CA ALA A 43 -26.02 13.28 14.50
C ALA A 43 -25.04 12.21 15.03
N GLN A 44 -24.78 11.17 14.23
CA GLN A 44 -23.86 10.08 14.55
C GLN A 44 -22.39 10.56 14.50
N ALA A 45 -22.06 11.47 13.58
CA ALA A 45 -20.75 12.12 13.52
C ALA A 45 -20.47 12.95 14.78
N GLU A 46 -21.42 13.80 15.18
CA GLU A 46 -21.32 14.59 16.41
C GLU A 46 -21.28 13.71 17.67
N GLU A 47 -22.03 12.60 17.72
CA GLU A 47 -21.98 11.63 18.81
C GLU A 47 -20.61 10.94 18.90
N ALA A 48 -20.07 10.45 17.78
CA ALA A 48 -18.77 9.78 17.72
C ALA A 48 -17.62 10.74 18.11
N LYS A 49 -17.67 11.98 17.64
CA LYS A 49 -16.76 13.07 18.00
C LYS A 49 -16.79 13.37 19.50
N GLN A 50 -17.99 13.45 20.09
CA GLN A 50 -18.16 13.65 21.53
C GLN A 50 -17.67 12.44 22.33
N GLU A 51 -17.92 11.20 21.88
CA GLU A 51 -17.39 9.99 22.51
C GLU A 51 -15.86 9.97 22.50
N CYS A 52 -15.24 10.28 21.35
CA CYS A 52 -13.79 10.31 21.18
C CYS A 52 -13.13 11.38 22.07
N ALA A 53 -13.64 12.61 22.05
CA ALA A 53 -13.15 13.69 22.91
C ALA A 53 -13.32 13.37 24.40
N ALA A 54 -14.46 12.77 24.78
CA ALA A 54 -14.71 12.35 26.16
C ALA A 54 -13.75 11.22 26.59
N ALA A 55 -13.52 10.22 25.75
CA ALA A 55 -12.57 9.14 26.03
C ALA A 55 -11.12 9.67 26.15
N TRP A 56 -10.71 10.59 25.28
CA TRP A 56 -9.42 11.29 25.40
C TRP A 56 -9.27 12.02 26.73
N SER A 57 -10.28 12.81 27.14
CA SER A 57 -10.25 13.54 28.42
C SER A 57 -10.15 12.66 29.66
N ARG A 58 -10.62 11.41 29.60
CA ARG A 58 -10.51 10.42 30.68
C ARG A 58 -9.24 9.56 30.63
N GLY A 59 -8.44 9.68 29.57
CA GLY A 59 -7.30 8.78 29.31
C GLY A 59 -7.70 7.38 28.83
N GLU A 60 -8.95 7.22 28.36
CA GLU A 60 -9.57 5.97 27.90
C GLU A 60 -9.64 5.88 26.37
N LEU A 61 -8.87 6.72 25.64
CA LEU A 61 -8.92 6.73 24.17
C LEU A 61 -8.49 5.38 23.59
N THR A 62 -9.22 4.91 22.58
CA THR A 62 -8.97 3.64 21.89
C THR A 62 -9.03 3.87 20.39
N TRP A 63 -8.43 2.96 19.63
CA TRP A 63 -8.51 2.98 18.17
C TRP A 63 -9.95 2.91 17.63
N ARG A 64 -10.88 2.26 18.35
CA ARG A 64 -12.31 2.28 18.01
C ARG A 64 -12.83 3.71 17.99
N HIS A 65 -12.59 4.49 19.06
CA HIS A 65 -13.08 5.86 19.16
C HIS A 65 -12.62 6.71 17.97
N ILE A 66 -11.33 6.64 17.63
CA ILE A 66 -10.75 7.41 16.51
C ILE A 66 -11.33 6.95 15.17
N LEU A 67 -11.37 5.63 14.90
CA LEU A 67 -11.87 5.13 13.62
C LEU A 67 -13.38 5.38 13.43
N THR A 68 -14.16 5.31 14.51
CA THR A 68 -15.61 5.59 14.49
C THR A 68 -15.91 7.07 14.26
N GLU A 69 -15.11 7.99 14.81
CA GLU A 69 -15.21 9.43 14.53
C GLU A 69 -15.01 9.71 13.03
N GLU A 70 -13.84 9.36 12.48
CA GLU A 70 -13.49 9.57 11.06
C GLU A 70 -14.53 8.94 10.11
N PHE A 71 -14.99 7.72 10.41
CA PHE A 71 -15.97 7.01 9.59
C PHE A 71 -17.32 7.73 9.55
N TYR A 72 -17.82 8.24 10.68
CA TYR A 72 -19.08 8.99 10.67
C TYR A 72 -18.93 10.41 10.12
N GLU A 73 -17.78 11.06 10.26
CA GLU A 73 -17.49 12.31 9.55
C GLU A 73 -17.53 12.09 8.02
N ALA A 74 -16.93 11.00 7.52
CA ALA A 74 -17.05 10.60 6.12
C ALA A 74 -18.50 10.33 5.69
N LEU A 75 -19.28 9.60 6.49
CA LEU A 75 -20.69 9.33 6.18
C LEU A 75 -21.57 10.59 6.19
N ALA A 76 -21.21 11.64 6.95
CA ALA A 76 -21.96 12.89 7.00
C ALA A 76 -21.75 13.80 5.77
N GLU A 77 -20.67 13.60 5.02
CA GLU A 77 -20.30 14.46 3.89
C GLU A 77 -21.06 14.13 2.60
N SER A 78 -21.42 15.17 1.85
CA SER A 78 -22.19 15.15 0.60
C SER A 78 -21.39 15.64 -0.61
N ASP A 79 -20.32 16.43 -0.42
CA ASP A 79 -19.44 16.85 -1.51
C ASP A 79 -18.43 15.73 -1.85
N PRO A 80 -18.33 15.26 -3.11
CA PRO A 80 -17.45 14.14 -3.47
C PRO A 80 -15.95 14.37 -3.21
N ARG A 81 -15.46 15.63 -3.16
CA ARG A 81 -14.04 15.94 -2.92
C ARG A 81 -13.72 15.88 -1.44
N ASN A 82 -14.63 16.42 -0.62
CA ASN A 82 -14.53 16.30 0.83
C ASN A 82 -14.72 14.84 1.25
N LEU A 83 -15.75 14.15 0.75
CA LEU A 83 -16.00 12.73 1.02
C LEU A 83 -14.77 11.87 0.71
N ARG A 84 -14.13 12.08 -0.45
CA ARG A 84 -12.87 11.41 -0.79
C ARG A 84 -11.76 11.72 0.22
N SER A 85 -11.72 12.93 0.76
CA SER A 85 -10.73 13.32 1.78
C SER A 85 -11.01 12.57 3.10
N GLU A 86 -12.25 12.56 3.58
CA GLU A 86 -12.63 11.85 4.82
C GLU A 86 -12.48 10.31 4.72
N LEU A 87 -12.78 9.72 3.56
CA LEU A 87 -12.52 8.31 3.30
C LEU A 87 -11.01 7.98 3.35
N ILE A 88 -10.14 8.91 2.92
CA ILE A 88 -8.68 8.76 3.04
C ILE A 88 -8.23 8.91 4.50
N GLN A 89 -8.84 9.80 5.29
CA GLN A 89 -8.53 9.92 6.73
C GLN A 89 -8.96 8.67 7.50
N THR A 90 -10.18 8.17 7.23
CA THR A 90 -10.71 6.89 7.74
C THR A 90 -9.76 5.73 7.43
N ALA A 91 -9.33 5.59 6.17
CA ALA A 91 -8.38 4.55 5.76
C ALA A 91 -7.03 4.71 6.46
N ALA A 92 -6.51 5.92 6.60
CA ALA A 92 -5.25 6.20 7.30
C ALA A 92 -5.31 5.80 8.78
N VAL A 93 -6.43 6.03 9.47
CA VAL A 93 -6.62 5.60 10.86
C VAL A 93 -6.72 4.07 10.96
N ALA A 94 -7.40 3.41 10.02
CA ALA A 94 -7.45 1.95 9.95
C ALA A 94 -6.04 1.34 9.77
N LEU A 95 -5.24 1.83 8.81
CA LEU A 95 -3.85 1.39 8.62
C LEU A 95 -3.00 1.63 9.88
N LYS A 96 -3.12 2.82 10.49
CA LYS A 96 -2.38 3.17 11.71
C LYS A 96 -2.75 2.26 12.89
N TRP A 97 -3.99 1.78 12.96
CA TRP A 97 -4.41 0.75 13.92
C TRP A 97 -3.78 -0.60 13.60
N VAL A 98 -3.79 -1.07 12.34
CA VAL A 98 -3.10 -2.31 11.91
C VAL A 98 -1.62 -2.28 12.29
N GLN A 99 -0.91 -1.21 11.93
CA GLN A 99 0.50 -1.00 12.32
C GLN A 99 0.71 -0.99 13.84
N SER A 100 -0.25 -0.49 14.61
CA SER A 100 -0.21 -0.50 16.08
C SER A 100 -0.50 -1.89 16.65
N LEU A 101 -1.35 -2.69 16.00
CA LEU A 101 -1.67 -4.06 16.37
C LEU A 101 -0.46 -4.96 16.15
N ASP A 102 0.15 -4.93 14.97
CA ASP A 102 1.32 -5.73 14.65
C ASP A 102 2.50 -5.42 15.59
N ARG A 103 2.77 -4.14 15.87
CA ARG A 103 3.82 -3.76 16.83
C ARG A 103 3.56 -4.30 18.25
N ARG A 104 2.31 -4.50 18.66
CA ARG A 104 1.97 -5.08 19.99
C ARG A 104 2.06 -6.59 20.03
N HIS A 105 1.71 -7.28 18.95
CA HIS A 105 1.47 -8.74 18.96
C HIS A 105 2.47 -9.54 18.12
N GLY A 106 3.44 -8.86 17.50
CA GLY A 106 4.17 -9.41 16.36
C GLY A 106 3.33 -9.25 15.10
N GLY A 107 3.98 -9.28 13.93
CA GLY A 107 3.32 -9.07 12.65
C GLY A 107 2.49 -10.29 12.29
N THR A 108 1.28 -10.36 12.86
CA THR A 108 0.26 -11.34 12.50
C THR A 108 0.07 -11.27 11.00
N VAL A 109 0.37 -12.37 10.30
CA VAL A 109 0.02 -12.49 8.89
C VAL A 109 -1.49 -12.26 8.81
N HIS A 110 -1.93 -11.28 8.02
CA HIS A 110 -3.36 -11.08 7.78
C HIS A 110 -3.86 -12.34 7.07
N GLN A 111 -4.52 -13.22 7.83
CA GLN A 111 -5.21 -14.37 7.26
C GLN A 111 -6.45 -13.83 6.56
N THR A 112 -6.28 -13.54 5.27
CA THR A 112 -7.40 -13.59 4.32
C THR A 112 -8.15 -14.91 4.54
N GLY A 113 -9.46 -14.93 4.31
CA GLY A 113 -10.36 -15.99 4.81
C GLY A 113 -10.18 -17.41 4.27
N ASP A 114 -9.05 -17.71 3.64
CA ASP A 114 -8.64 -19.03 3.18
C ASP A 114 -7.19 -19.30 3.60
N GLY A 115 -6.81 -20.57 3.77
CA GLY A 115 -5.46 -20.98 4.23
C GLY A 115 -4.33 -20.75 3.22
N HIS A 116 -4.44 -19.75 2.35
CA HIS A 116 -3.52 -19.45 1.27
C HIS A 116 -2.17 -18.98 1.81
N ARG A 117 -1.12 -19.70 1.41
CA ARG A 117 0.27 -19.25 1.57
C ARG A 117 0.45 -17.99 0.73
N SER A 118 1.10 -16.96 1.29
CA SER A 118 1.39 -15.74 0.55
C SER A 118 2.34 -16.03 -0.62
N GLU A 119 1.81 -15.96 -1.83
CA GLU A 119 2.60 -16.07 -3.04
C GLU A 119 3.35 -14.74 -3.29
N LYS A 120 4.63 -14.83 -3.64
CA LYS A 120 5.46 -13.68 -4.01
C LYS A 120 6.13 -13.95 -5.35
N LEU A 121 6.24 -12.90 -6.17
CA LEU A 121 7.09 -12.94 -7.35
C LEU A 121 8.56 -12.92 -6.90
N VAL A 122 9.38 -13.82 -7.44
CA VAL A 122 10.80 -13.95 -7.10
C VAL A 122 11.65 -14.02 -8.38
N ARG A 123 12.91 -13.61 -8.30
CA ARG A 123 13.89 -13.80 -9.40
C ARG A 123 14.06 -15.30 -9.70
N ASP A 124 14.25 -15.66 -10.97
CA ASP A 124 14.25 -17.04 -11.49
C ASP A 124 15.13 -18.04 -10.72
N ARG A 125 16.26 -17.57 -10.17
CA ARG A 125 17.23 -18.40 -9.44
C ARG A 125 16.97 -18.55 -7.94
N ILE A 126 16.02 -17.80 -7.36
CA ILE A 126 15.68 -17.89 -5.93
C ILE A 126 15.23 -19.32 -5.55
N PRO A 127 14.39 -20.03 -6.32
CA PRO A 127 14.05 -21.42 -6.04
C PRO A 127 15.25 -22.38 -6.08
N GLU A 128 16.28 -22.10 -6.88
CA GLU A 128 17.53 -22.89 -6.91
C GLU A 128 18.31 -22.69 -5.62
N ILE A 129 18.56 -21.42 -5.26
CA ILE A 129 19.30 -21.02 -4.05
C ILE A 129 18.63 -21.57 -2.78
N ILE A 130 17.30 -21.57 -2.72
CA ILE A 130 16.55 -22.14 -1.59
C ILE A 130 16.73 -23.68 -1.50
N ARG A 131 16.79 -24.38 -2.65
CA ARG A 131 17.07 -25.84 -2.69
C ARG A 131 18.50 -26.16 -2.29
N GLU A 132 19.47 -25.37 -2.76
CA GLU A 132 20.88 -25.49 -2.35
C GLU A 132 21.06 -25.26 -0.85
N ALA A 133 20.26 -24.36 -0.25
CA ALA A 133 20.17 -24.17 1.20
C ALA A 133 19.40 -25.27 1.96
N GLY A 134 19.08 -26.40 1.31
CA GLY A 134 18.45 -27.57 1.93
C GLY A 134 16.95 -27.43 2.23
N ARG A 135 16.26 -26.45 1.62
CA ARG A 135 14.83 -26.21 1.81
C ARG A 135 14.05 -26.59 0.53
N ALA A 136 12.76 -26.86 0.65
CA ALA A 136 11.90 -27.21 -0.49
C ALA A 136 10.92 -26.06 -0.80
N PRO A 137 11.21 -25.20 -1.80
CA PRO A 137 10.28 -24.17 -2.25
C PRO A 137 9.25 -24.79 -3.20
N GLU A 138 7.98 -24.39 -3.02
CA GLU A 138 6.93 -24.58 -4.02
C GLU A 138 6.92 -23.38 -4.96
N THR A 139 6.72 -23.64 -6.25
CA THR A 139 6.79 -22.64 -7.31
C THR A 139 5.77 -22.95 -8.40
N ARG A 140 5.12 -21.90 -8.92
CA ARG A 140 4.34 -21.94 -10.15
C ARG A 140 4.80 -20.81 -11.08
N THR A 141 4.60 -20.98 -12.38
CA THR A 141 4.77 -19.88 -13.35
C THR A 141 3.52 -19.00 -13.31
N ALA A 142 3.71 -17.69 -13.35
CA ALA A 142 2.62 -16.73 -13.50
C ALA A 142 2.03 -16.80 -14.91
N ALA A 143 0.70 -16.75 -15.03
CA ALA A 143 0.03 -16.57 -16.31
C ALA A 143 0.27 -15.14 -16.86
N PRO A 144 0.24 -14.92 -18.19
CA PRO A 144 0.49 -13.61 -18.79
C PRO A 144 -0.39 -12.48 -18.22
N GLU A 145 -1.66 -12.79 -17.92
CA GLU A 145 -2.66 -11.87 -17.39
C GLU A 145 -2.38 -11.40 -15.94
N GLU A 146 -1.75 -12.23 -15.10
CA GLU A 146 -1.41 -11.87 -13.72
C GLU A 146 0.00 -11.30 -13.57
N GLN A 147 0.90 -11.55 -14.52
CA GLN A 147 2.30 -11.08 -14.49
C GLN A 147 2.38 -9.56 -14.29
N ALA A 148 1.50 -8.80 -14.94
CA ALA A 148 1.42 -7.35 -14.82
C ALA A 148 0.91 -6.85 -13.45
N ALA A 149 0.16 -7.66 -12.71
CA ALA A 149 -0.24 -7.36 -11.33
C ALA A 149 0.90 -7.69 -10.36
N LEU A 150 1.45 -8.90 -10.48
CA LEU A 150 2.57 -9.37 -9.66
C LEU A 150 3.80 -8.44 -9.72
N LEU A 151 4.16 -7.93 -10.90
CA LEU A 151 5.25 -6.95 -11.05
C LEU A 151 4.93 -5.58 -10.45
N ARG A 152 3.66 -5.15 -10.44
CA ARG A 152 3.25 -3.90 -9.77
C ARG A 152 3.27 -4.05 -8.25
N ASN A 153 2.85 -5.19 -7.72
CA ASN A 153 3.00 -5.49 -6.29
C ASN A 153 4.47 -5.56 -5.89
N LYS A 154 5.32 -6.18 -6.73
CA LYS A 154 6.76 -6.21 -6.52
C LYS A 154 7.36 -4.79 -6.52
N LEU A 155 6.93 -3.92 -7.42
CA LEU A 155 7.36 -2.51 -7.42
C LEU A 155 7.05 -1.78 -6.10
N TYR A 156 5.87 -2.03 -5.50
CA TYR A 156 5.52 -1.45 -4.19
C TYR A 156 6.29 -2.10 -3.03
N GLU A 157 6.56 -3.41 -3.10
CA GLU A 157 7.40 -4.12 -2.13
C GLU A 157 8.83 -3.52 -2.12
N GLU A 158 9.54 -3.52 -3.25
CA GLU A 158 10.92 -3.00 -3.34
C GLU A 158 10.99 -1.49 -3.05
N ALA A 159 9.99 -0.69 -3.49
CA ALA A 159 9.95 0.74 -3.17
C ALA A 159 9.71 0.98 -1.68
N GLY A 160 8.96 0.10 -1.02
CA GLY A 160 8.83 0.04 0.43
C GLY A 160 10.18 -0.27 1.07
N GLU A 161 10.83 -1.37 0.67
CA GLU A 161 12.09 -1.84 1.25
C GLU A 161 13.26 -0.85 1.06
N TYR A 162 13.29 -0.05 -0.01
CA TYR A 162 14.24 1.08 -0.14
C TYR A 162 13.91 2.25 0.82
N SER A 163 12.63 2.55 1.07
CA SER A 163 12.18 3.75 1.81
C SER A 163 12.37 3.82 3.35
N ALA A 164 12.33 2.76 4.17
CA ALA A 164 13.07 1.53 4.02
C ALA A 164 14.43 1.58 4.71
N THR A 165 15.32 0.74 4.21
CA THR A 165 16.67 0.54 4.73
C THR A 165 17.60 1.73 4.40
N ASP A 166 17.22 2.56 3.42
CA ASP A 166 18.13 3.38 2.61
C ASP A 166 19.30 2.55 2.03
N ASP A 167 19.10 1.23 1.87
CA ASP A 167 20.10 0.32 1.30
C ASP A 167 20.09 0.43 -0.23
N PRO A 168 21.22 0.76 -0.86
CA PRO A 168 21.35 0.77 -2.32
C PRO A 168 21.11 -0.60 -2.98
N ALA A 169 21.10 -1.71 -2.23
CA ALA A 169 20.70 -3.02 -2.75
C ALA A 169 19.27 -3.00 -3.31
N GLU A 170 18.32 -2.40 -2.58
CA GLU A 170 16.91 -2.34 -2.96
C GLU A 170 16.68 -1.48 -4.22
N LEU A 171 17.61 -0.55 -4.53
CA LEU A 171 17.61 0.19 -5.80
C LEU A 171 17.92 -0.72 -7.00
N ALA A 172 18.68 -1.81 -6.80
CA ALA A 172 18.96 -2.79 -7.85
C ALA A 172 17.79 -3.75 -8.09
N ASP A 173 17.05 -4.11 -7.04
CA ASP A 173 15.79 -4.85 -7.16
C ASP A 173 14.67 -3.99 -7.76
N LEU A 174 14.56 -2.72 -7.38
CA LEU A 174 13.72 -1.73 -8.08
C LEU A 174 14.06 -1.63 -9.58
N LEU A 175 15.34 -1.58 -9.94
CA LEU A 175 15.77 -1.50 -11.34
C LEU A 175 15.39 -2.76 -12.14
N GLU A 176 15.51 -3.95 -11.54
CA GLU A 176 15.04 -5.20 -12.12
C GLU A 176 13.54 -5.16 -12.42
N VAL A 177 12.74 -4.73 -11.44
CA VAL A 177 11.28 -4.61 -11.59
C VAL A 177 10.92 -3.57 -12.67
N LEU A 178 11.62 -2.44 -12.75
CA LEU A 178 11.41 -1.44 -13.79
C LEU A 178 11.73 -1.97 -15.19
N HIS A 179 12.78 -2.78 -15.36
CA HIS A 179 13.07 -3.43 -16.64
C HIS A 179 12.00 -4.47 -17.02
N ALA A 180 11.53 -5.28 -16.07
CA ALA A 180 10.48 -6.26 -16.31
C ALA A 180 9.13 -5.59 -16.68
N LEU A 181 8.79 -4.48 -16.02
CA LEU A 181 7.62 -3.66 -16.37
C LEU A 181 7.78 -2.98 -17.74
N ALA A 182 8.98 -2.49 -18.08
CA ALA A 182 9.25 -1.91 -19.39
C ALA A 182 9.10 -2.94 -20.53
N ALA A 183 9.53 -4.18 -20.30
CA ALA A 183 9.35 -5.28 -21.24
C ALA A 183 7.87 -5.60 -21.52
N LEU A 184 6.97 -5.49 -20.53
CA LEU A 184 5.51 -5.60 -20.74
C LEU A 184 4.95 -4.49 -21.65
N HIS A 185 5.61 -3.34 -21.71
CA HIS A 185 5.30 -2.25 -22.64
C HIS A 185 6.06 -2.34 -23.98
N GLY A 186 6.79 -3.43 -24.22
CA GLY A 186 7.59 -3.63 -25.43
C GLY A 186 8.85 -2.75 -25.50
N LEU A 187 9.34 -2.25 -24.36
CA LEU A 187 10.52 -1.40 -24.26
C LEU A 187 11.73 -2.20 -23.78
N THR A 188 12.89 -1.97 -24.39
CA THR A 188 14.18 -2.44 -23.84
C THR A 188 14.70 -1.48 -22.75
N PRO A 189 15.64 -1.90 -21.89
CA PRO A 189 16.32 -1.01 -20.93
C PRO A 189 16.90 0.25 -21.58
N GLU A 190 17.49 0.13 -22.77
CA GLU A 190 18.08 1.24 -23.52
C GLU A 190 17.02 2.24 -23.99
N GLN A 191 15.85 1.74 -24.44
CA GLN A 191 14.73 2.60 -24.85
C GLN A 191 14.09 3.31 -23.65
N LEU A 192 14.01 2.65 -22.49
CA LEU A 192 13.56 3.28 -21.25
C LEU A 192 14.53 4.40 -20.82
N GLU A 193 15.84 4.14 -20.89
CA GLU A 193 16.89 5.11 -20.58
C GLU A 193 16.90 6.28 -21.57
N GLU A 194 16.70 6.05 -22.87
CA GLU A 194 16.56 7.12 -23.88
C GLU A 194 15.36 8.03 -23.58
N GLN A 195 14.21 7.46 -23.18
CA GLN A 195 13.05 8.24 -22.75
C GLN A 195 13.32 9.04 -21.47
N ARG A 196 14.04 8.46 -20.51
CA ARG A 196 14.46 9.15 -19.27
C ARG A 196 15.41 10.30 -19.58
N ALA A 197 16.41 10.08 -20.43
CA ALA A 197 17.39 11.07 -20.86
C ALA A 197 16.72 12.23 -21.63
N THR A 198 15.80 11.92 -22.55
CA THR A 198 15.01 12.92 -23.29
C THR A 198 14.21 13.82 -22.33
N LYS A 199 13.46 13.22 -21.39
CA LYS A 199 12.73 13.99 -20.36
C LYS A 199 13.66 14.84 -19.49
N ALA A 200 14.84 14.32 -19.15
CA ALA A 200 15.84 15.05 -18.36
C ALA A 200 16.48 16.23 -19.13
N ALA A 201 16.62 16.13 -20.46
CA ALA A 201 17.08 17.22 -21.31
C ALA A 201 16.00 18.31 -21.48
N GLU A 202 14.74 17.91 -21.70
CA GLU A 202 13.59 18.83 -21.84
C GLU A 202 13.24 19.58 -20.55
N ARG A 203 13.21 18.86 -19.41
CA ARG A 203 12.57 19.32 -18.16
C ARG A 203 13.56 19.49 -17.00
N GLY A 204 14.82 19.11 -17.22
CA GLY A 204 15.83 18.99 -16.18
C GLY A 204 15.71 17.69 -15.37
N ALA A 205 16.68 17.48 -14.49
CA ALA A 205 16.72 16.36 -13.55
C ALA A 205 16.62 16.87 -12.09
N PHE A 206 16.43 15.94 -11.14
CA PHE A 206 16.30 16.24 -9.71
C PHE A 206 17.58 16.80 -9.04
N THR A 207 18.68 16.99 -9.78
CA THR A 207 19.97 17.49 -9.27
C THR A 207 19.88 18.87 -8.59
N LYS A 208 18.91 19.70 -8.97
CA LYS A 208 18.67 21.02 -8.36
C LYS A 208 17.96 20.99 -7.00
N ARG A 209 17.47 19.83 -6.53
CA ARG A 209 16.80 19.64 -5.22
C ARG A 209 15.63 20.61 -4.95
N LEU A 210 14.87 20.97 -6.00
CA LEU A 210 13.78 21.93 -5.91
C LEU A 210 12.51 21.28 -5.37
N VAL A 211 11.82 21.98 -4.45
CA VAL A 211 10.50 21.60 -3.93
C VAL A 211 9.50 22.69 -4.31
N LEU A 212 8.50 22.35 -5.12
CA LEU A 212 7.45 23.28 -5.53
C LEU A 212 6.37 23.40 -4.44
N ARG A 213 5.91 24.64 -4.19
CA ARG A 213 4.71 24.92 -3.40
C ARG A 213 3.79 25.79 -4.25
N LEU A 214 2.55 25.34 -4.43
CA LEU A 214 1.49 26.13 -5.05
C LEU A 214 0.65 26.81 -3.95
N PRO A 215 0.08 28.00 -4.21
CA PRO A 215 -0.90 28.59 -3.31
C PRO A 215 -2.13 27.67 -3.17
N ARG A 216 -2.77 27.72 -1.99
CA ARG A 216 -4.09 27.12 -1.75
C ARG A 216 -5.19 27.97 -2.40
#